data_AF-A0A3D4JUG3-F1
#
_entry.id   AF-A0A3D4JUG3-F1
#
_cell.length_a   1.000
_cell.length_b   1.000
_cell.length_c   1.000
_cell.angle_alpha   90.00
_cell.angle_beta   90.00
_cell.angle_gamma   90.00
#
_symmetry.space_group_name_H-M   'P 1'
#
loop_
_entity.id
_entity.type
_entity.pdbx_description
1 polymer ?
#
loop_
_entity_poly.entity_id
_entity_poly.type
_entity_poly.pdbx_seq_one_letter_code
_entity_poly.pdbx_strand_id
1 'polypeptide(L)'
;MSWSQQNIENYTKEMYDEAQNLSTTQLLNKNVKDQYWSEVFLTPNASINHHSKDKEYLKSLSDQLTDKTETKLKGTSRLIIWDRISNHDLLFEGKGLVFENDLFTVAGRANQILQSLSGKNFGYVTMNSSVKDLESLKSKWLDYLNNKSVEEFKSPEFKNSKIAEISSLSAVKALIFSLQPNSQKEEITKKCLSKIYNLSEMPKEKGPHSLCNPDTYTFGYLAMLFGDEKANNSKDAMWWLEFWNKNEKKLIWNSDKGIYEAQQ
;
A
#
# COMPACT_ATOMS: atom_id res chain seq x y z
N MET A 1 -7.67 -0.20 -17.18
CA MET A 1 -6.38 -0.76 -16.69
C MET A 1 -6.71 -1.69 -15.54
N SER A 2 -6.46 -2.99 -15.68
CA SER A 2 -6.84 -4.01 -14.70
C SER A 2 -5.77 -4.14 -13.62
N TRP A 3 -6.15 -3.95 -12.36
CA TRP A 3 -5.36 -4.26 -11.18
C TRP A 3 -5.50 -5.77 -10.89
N SER A 4 -5.04 -6.63 -11.81
CA SER A 4 -5.21 -8.08 -11.65
C SER A 4 -4.14 -8.69 -10.73
N GLN A 5 -4.57 -9.68 -9.94
CA GLN A 5 -3.72 -10.51 -9.07
C GLN A 5 -2.64 -11.29 -9.85
N GLN A 6 -2.78 -11.44 -11.17
CA GLN A 6 -1.86 -12.15 -12.07
C GLN A 6 -0.46 -11.50 -12.20
N ASN A 7 -0.21 -10.38 -11.51
CA ASN A 7 1.03 -9.62 -11.63
C ASN A 7 1.78 -9.46 -10.29
N ILE A 8 1.44 -10.25 -9.27
CA ILE A 8 2.24 -10.26 -8.02
C ILE A 8 3.56 -10.96 -8.32
N GLU A 9 4.66 -10.32 -7.97
CA GLU A 9 5.99 -10.86 -8.19
C GLU A 9 6.18 -12.15 -7.39
N ASN A 10 6.80 -13.17 -8.00
CA ASN A 10 7.02 -14.48 -7.38
C ASN A 10 5.73 -15.18 -6.94
N TYR A 11 4.60 -14.90 -7.58
CA TYR A 11 3.36 -15.64 -7.40
C TYR A 11 3.25 -16.74 -8.47
N THR A 12 3.00 -17.98 -8.06
CA THR A 12 2.69 -19.09 -8.96
C THR A 12 1.38 -19.78 -8.59
N LYS A 13 0.82 -20.55 -9.52
CA LYS A 13 -0.37 -21.35 -9.26
C LYS A 13 -0.08 -22.42 -8.19
N GLU A 14 1.09 -23.03 -8.24
CA GLU A 14 1.52 -24.05 -7.29
C GLU A 14 1.57 -23.46 -5.86
N MET A 15 2.12 -22.26 -5.69
CA MET A 15 2.11 -21.57 -4.39
C MET A 15 0.69 -21.30 -3.90
N TYR A 16 -0.22 -20.91 -4.81
CA TYR A 16 -1.63 -20.71 -4.46
C TYR A 16 -2.30 -21.99 -4.00
N ASP A 17 -2.15 -23.08 -4.77
CA ASP A 17 -2.74 -24.39 -4.50
C ASP A 17 -2.18 -24.98 -3.19
N GLU A 18 -0.88 -24.83 -2.92
CA GLU A 18 -0.26 -25.21 -1.65
C GLU A 18 -0.82 -24.42 -0.48
N ALA A 19 -0.96 -23.09 -0.63
CA ALA A 19 -1.49 -22.23 0.43
C ALA A 19 -2.92 -22.61 0.84
N GLN A 20 -3.76 -23.09 -0.08
CA GLN A 20 -5.14 -23.49 0.21
C GLN A 20 -5.23 -24.68 1.18
N ASN A 21 -4.19 -25.52 1.25
CA ASN A 21 -4.19 -26.72 2.10
C ASN A 21 -3.63 -26.48 3.51
N LEU A 22 -3.27 -25.23 3.85
CA LEU A 22 -2.66 -24.91 5.13
C LEU A 22 -3.68 -24.91 6.27
N SER A 23 -3.27 -25.47 7.41
CA SER A 23 -3.98 -25.36 8.69
C SER A 23 -3.87 -23.95 9.28
N THR A 24 -4.77 -23.62 10.22
CA THR A 24 -4.75 -22.36 10.95
C THR A 24 -3.43 -22.13 11.69
N THR A 25 -2.85 -23.16 12.32
CA THR A 25 -1.52 -23.08 12.95
C THR A 25 -0.41 -22.72 11.95
N GLN A 26 -0.44 -23.30 10.75
CA GLN A 26 0.53 -22.98 9.71
C GLN A 26 0.35 -21.54 9.21
N LEU A 27 -0.89 -21.09 9.00
CA LEU A 27 -1.19 -19.72 8.59
C LEU A 27 -0.77 -18.69 9.65
N LEU A 28 -1.00 -18.96 10.94
CA LEU A 28 -0.52 -18.13 12.04
C LEU A 28 1.01 -18.02 12.05
N ASN A 29 1.71 -19.13 11.80
CA ASN A 29 3.16 -19.14 11.74
C ASN A 29 3.69 -18.41 10.50
N LYS A 30 2.99 -18.50 9.36
CA LYS A 30 3.30 -17.75 8.14
C LYS A 30 3.14 -16.24 8.34
N ASN A 31 2.07 -15.80 9.03
CA ASN A 31 1.86 -14.39 9.37
C ASN A 31 3.10 -13.77 10.04
N VAL A 32 3.74 -14.52 10.94
CA VAL A 32 4.92 -14.10 11.70
C VAL A 32 6.20 -14.14 10.86
N LYS A 33 6.37 -15.16 10.02
CA LYS A 33 7.68 -15.52 9.44
C LYS A 33 7.86 -15.16 7.97
N ASP A 34 6.79 -14.99 7.20
CA ASP A 34 6.87 -14.79 5.76
C ASP A 34 7.67 -13.53 5.41
N GLN A 35 8.46 -13.62 4.34
CA GLN A 35 9.39 -12.58 3.92
C GLN A 35 9.14 -12.11 2.48
N TYR A 36 8.26 -12.78 1.74
CA TYR A 36 7.89 -12.37 0.39
C TYR A 36 6.47 -11.83 0.35
N TRP A 37 6.27 -10.78 -0.43
CA TRP A 37 4.97 -10.19 -0.65
C TRP A 37 3.95 -11.21 -1.17
N SER A 38 4.34 -12.10 -2.09
CA SER A 38 3.45 -13.16 -2.60
C SER A 38 2.94 -14.11 -1.51
N GLU A 39 3.78 -14.47 -0.53
CA GLU A 39 3.40 -15.34 0.58
C GLU A 39 2.42 -14.63 1.54
N VAL A 40 2.72 -13.36 1.87
CA VAL A 40 1.85 -12.52 2.69
C VAL A 40 0.51 -12.29 2.00
N PHE A 41 0.49 -12.12 0.68
CA PHE A 41 -0.74 -12.00 -0.10
C PHE A 41 -1.57 -13.29 -0.09
N LEU A 42 -0.94 -14.46 -0.14
CA LEU A 42 -1.62 -15.76 -0.17
C LEU A 42 -2.28 -16.12 1.17
N THR A 43 -1.72 -15.67 2.28
CA THR A 43 -2.20 -16.01 3.63
C THR A 43 -3.66 -15.57 3.89
N PRO A 44 -4.07 -14.32 3.60
CA PRO A 44 -5.48 -13.91 3.63
C PRO A 44 -6.37 -14.73 2.69
N ASN A 45 -5.92 -15.02 1.46
CA ASN A 45 -6.71 -15.78 0.49
C ASN A 45 -7.05 -17.19 1.01
N ALA A 46 -6.04 -17.93 1.48
CA ALA A 46 -6.23 -19.24 2.09
C ALA A 46 -7.10 -19.17 3.36
N SER A 47 -6.92 -18.13 4.18
CA SER A 47 -7.72 -17.91 5.38
C SER A 47 -9.21 -17.73 5.05
N ILE A 48 -9.53 -16.91 4.06
CA ILE A 48 -10.92 -16.62 3.64
C ILE A 48 -11.60 -17.88 3.13
N ASN A 49 -10.92 -18.63 2.27
CA ASN A 49 -11.49 -19.79 1.59
C ASN A 49 -11.82 -20.96 2.54
N HIS A 50 -11.06 -21.12 3.62
CA HIS A 50 -11.13 -22.32 4.45
C HIS A 50 -11.40 -22.07 5.93
N HIS A 51 -11.09 -20.90 6.48
CA HIS A 51 -10.98 -20.67 7.93
C HIS A 51 -11.77 -19.46 8.44
N SER A 52 -12.64 -18.85 7.61
CA SER A 52 -13.39 -17.64 7.97
C SER A 52 -14.34 -17.77 9.17
N LYS A 53 -14.68 -18.99 9.58
CA LYS A 53 -15.57 -19.27 10.73
C LYS A 53 -14.84 -19.79 11.98
N ASP A 54 -13.52 -19.99 11.92
CA ASP A 54 -12.75 -20.51 13.04
C ASP A 54 -12.46 -19.39 14.07
N LYS A 55 -13.25 -19.36 15.14
CA LYS A 55 -13.13 -18.36 16.21
C LYS A 55 -11.81 -18.44 16.96
N GLU A 56 -11.22 -19.61 17.12
CA GLU A 56 -9.94 -19.75 17.83
C GLU A 56 -8.78 -19.24 16.96
N TYR A 57 -8.86 -19.43 15.64
CA TYR A 57 -7.95 -18.80 14.70
C TYR A 57 -8.07 -17.27 14.72
N LEU A 58 -9.29 -16.73 14.68
CA LEU A 58 -9.55 -15.29 14.78
C LEU A 58 -9.02 -14.68 16.10
N LYS A 59 -9.19 -15.38 17.22
CA LYS A 59 -8.61 -14.95 18.52
C LYS A 59 -7.08 -14.97 18.48
N SER A 60 -6.48 -16.03 17.94
CA SER A 60 -5.03 -16.16 17.82
C SER A 60 -4.43 -15.07 16.92
N LEU A 61 -5.11 -14.69 15.84
CA LEU A 61 -4.74 -13.53 15.03
C LEU A 61 -4.86 -12.23 15.83
N SER A 62 -5.91 -12.07 16.63
CA SER A 62 -6.08 -10.90 17.50
C SER A 62 -4.96 -10.78 18.52
N ASP A 63 -4.42 -11.90 19.01
CA ASP A 63 -3.25 -11.90 19.90
C ASP A 63 -1.96 -11.43 19.22
N GLN A 64 -1.83 -11.60 17.91
CA GLN A 64 -0.67 -11.14 17.13
C GLN A 64 -0.72 -9.63 16.82
N LEU A 65 -1.82 -8.92 17.10
CA LEU A 65 -1.95 -7.49 16.84
C LEU A 65 -0.98 -6.61 17.65
N THR A 66 -0.43 -7.13 18.74
CA THR A 66 0.54 -6.42 19.57
C THR A 66 1.98 -6.76 19.20
N ASP A 67 2.19 -7.69 18.26
CA ASP A 67 3.51 -8.05 17.75
C ASP A 67 3.98 -7.06 16.67
N LYS A 68 4.89 -6.19 17.07
CA LYS A 68 5.50 -5.17 16.20
C LYS A 68 6.69 -5.68 15.39
N THR A 69 7.00 -6.98 15.43
CA THR A 69 8.11 -7.54 14.68
C THR A 69 7.96 -7.21 13.20
N GLU A 70 9.01 -6.63 12.63
CA GLU A 70 9.06 -6.31 11.20
C GLU A 70 9.79 -7.43 10.45
N THR A 71 9.21 -7.85 9.33
CA THR A 71 9.88 -8.66 8.31
C THR A 71 9.90 -7.88 7.00
N LYS A 72 11.10 -7.39 6.62
CA LYS A 72 11.30 -6.64 5.38
C LYS A 72 10.90 -7.49 4.18
N LEU A 73 9.80 -7.10 3.53
CA LEU A 73 9.23 -7.85 2.42
C LEU A 73 10.10 -7.74 1.18
N LYS A 74 10.26 -8.87 0.49
CA LYS A 74 10.89 -8.99 -0.83
C LYS A 74 9.83 -9.19 -1.92
N GLY A 75 10.21 -8.92 -3.15
CA GLY A 75 9.31 -9.04 -4.31
C GLY A 75 8.10 -8.12 -4.20
N THR A 76 8.33 -6.89 -3.73
CA THR A 76 7.28 -5.93 -3.39
C THR A 76 6.82 -5.10 -4.58
N SER A 77 7.20 -5.48 -5.81
CA SER A 77 6.56 -4.89 -6.99
C SER A 77 5.04 -5.07 -6.87
N ARG A 78 4.31 -4.01 -7.19
CA ARG A 78 2.85 -3.93 -7.03
C ARG A 78 2.33 -3.94 -5.59
N LEU A 79 3.17 -3.84 -4.56
CA LEU A 79 2.71 -3.53 -3.20
C LEU A 79 2.75 -2.03 -2.97
N ILE A 80 1.63 -1.44 -2.57
CA ILE A 80 1.54 -0.02 -2.21
C ILE A 80 1.13 0.09 -0.74
N ILE A 81 2.05 0.60 0.07
CA ILE A 81 1.81 1.08 1.43
C ILE A 81 2.39 2.49 1.47
N TRP A 82 1.53 3.51 1.53
CA TRP A 82 1.92 4.90 1.29
C TRP A 82 3.02 5.39 2.24
N ASP A 83 2.96 5.00 3.51
CA ASP A 83 3.98 5.37 4.51
C ASP A 83 5.34 4.71 4.22
N ARG A 84 5.34 3.45 3.75
CA ARG A 84 6.58 2.73 3.38
C ARG A 84 7.20 3.30 2.10
N ILE A 85 6.40 3.80 1.16
CA ILE A 85 6.91 4.54 -0.01
C ILE A 85 7.54 5.86 0.43
N SER A 86 6.86 6.61 1.30
CA SER A 86 7.35 7.90 1.81
C SER A 86 8.68 7.78 2.56
N ASN A 87 8.93 6.64 3.21
CA ASN A 87 10.16 6.35 3.94
C ASN A 87 11.18 5.51 3.13
N HIS A 88 10.94 5.32 1.83
CA HIS A 88 11.82 4.60 0.90
C HIS A 88 12.02 3.10 1.19
N ASP A 89 11.17 2.47 2.00
CA ASP A 89 11.13 1.01 2.17
C ASP A 89 10.47 0.31 0.95
N LEU A 90 9.62 1.04 0.22
CA LEU A 90 8.98 0.58 -1.02
C LEU A 90 9.25 1.55 -2.16
N LEU A 91 9.46 0.99 -3.36
CA LEU A 91 9.50 1.77 -4.59
C LEU A 91 8.08 1.87 -5.17
N PHE A 92 7.69 3.09 -5.53
CA PHE A 92 6.45 3.29 -6.27
C PHE A 92 6.69 3.17 -7.78
N GLU A 93 6.00 2.23 -8.42
CA GLU A 93 6.07 1.94 -9.85
C GLU A 93 4.80 2.35 -10.62
N GLY A 94 3.91 3.13 -9.98
CA GLY A 94 2.70 3.67 -10.61
C GLY A 94 1.47 2.78 -10.59
N LYS A 95 1.58 1.51 -10.19
CA LYS A 95 0.49 0.53 -10.15
C LYS A 95 0.77 -0.60 -9.14
N GLY A 96 -0.27 -1.18 -8.55
CA GLY A 96 -0.18 -2.09 -7.41
C GLY A 96 -1.42 -2.14 -6.52
N LEU A 97 -1.44 -3.06 -5.58
CA LEU A 97 -2.51 -3.19 -4.60
C LEU A 97 -2.19 -2.28 -3.41
N VAL A 98 -3.15 -1.41 -3.07
CA VAL A 98 -3.04 -0.47 -1.95
C VAL A 98 -3.50 -1.16 -0.67
N PHE A 99 -2.66 -1.11 0.36
CA PHE A 99 -2.97 -1.60 1.69
C PHE A 99 -2.76 -0.49 2.72
N GLU A 100 -3.79 -0.27 3.54
CA GLU A 100 -3.74 0.67 4.67
C GLU A 100 -3.01 0.07 5.87
N ASN A 101 -3.05 -1.25 6.03
CA ASN A 101 -2.27 -1.95 7.04
C ASN A 101 -0.81 -2.08 6.61
N ASP A 102 0.11 -1.86 7.54
CA ASP A 102 1.53 -2.04 7.33
C ASP A 102 1.90 -3.53 7.33
N LEU A 103 1.85 -4.13 6.14
CA LEU A 103 2.14 -5.55 5.93
C LEU A 103 3.61 -5.93 6.16
N PHE A 104 4.49 -4.99 6.49
CA PHE A 104 5.85 -5.30 6.95
C PHE A 104 5.86 -5.79 8.41
N THR A 105 4.81 -5.50 9.18
CA THR A 105 4.69 -5.92 10.59
C THR A 105 3.77 -7.13 10.75
N VAL A 106 4.06 -7.97 11.75
CA VAL A 106 3.17 -9.08 12.13
C VAL A 106 1.77 -8.56 12.49
N ALA A 107 1.69 -7.50 13.29
CA ALA A 107 0.44 -6.84 13.65
C ALA A 107 -0.37 -6.36 12.43
N GLY A 108 0.28 -5.74 11.44
CA GLY A 108 -0.42 -5.24 10.25
C GLY A 108 -0.96 -6.35 9.39
N ARG A 109 -0.21 -7.44 9.21
CA ARG A 109 -0.72 -8.63 8.50
C ARG A 109 -1.86 -9.30 9.26
N ALA A 110 -1.75 -9.43 10.58
CA ALA A 110 -2.81 -10.00 11.41
C ALA A 110 -4.10 -9.18 11.28
N ASN A 111 -4.02 -7.86 11.37
CA ASN A 111 -5.18 -6.98 11.19
C ASN A 111 -5.76 -7.09 9.78
N GLN A 112 -4.90 -7.18 8.75
CA GLN A 112 -5.35 -7.37 7.37
C GLN A 112 -6.15 -8.66 7.22
N ILE A 113 -5.68 -9.77 7.80
CA ILE A 113 -6.39 -11.06 7.76
C ILE A 113 -7.72 -10.95 8.51
N LEU A 114 -7.75 -10.35 9.71
CA LEU A 114 -8.98 -10.16 10.48
C LEU A 114 -10.03 -9.34 9.72
N GLN A 115 -9.62 -8.24 9.08
CA GLN A 115 -10.50 -7.42 8.23
C GLN A 115 -11.02 -8.22 7.04
N SER A 116 -10.13 -8.96 6.35
CA SER A 116 -10.49 -9.80 5.21
C SER A 116 -11.46 -10.93 5.57
N LEU A 117 -11.32 -11.56 6.74
CA LEU A 117 -12.17 -12.65 7.19
C LEU A 117 -13.56 -12.20 7.66
N SER A 118 -13.63 -11.06 8.34
CA SER A 118 -14.85 -10.59 9.00
C SER A 118 -15.63 -9.56 8.19
N GLY A 119 -14.99 -8.89 7.22
CA GLY A 119 -15.53 -7.71 6.55
C GLY A 119 -15.69 -6.50 7.47
N LYS A 120 -15.10 -6.52 8.67
CA LYS A 120 -15.16 -5.45 9.68
C LYS A 120 -13.91 -4.60 9.66
N ASN A 121 -14.08 -3.30 9.92
CA ASN A 121 -12.96 -2.38 10.07
C ASN A 121 -12.98 -1.72 11.45
N PHE A 122 -11.99 -1.98 12.30
CA PHE A 122 -11.84 -1.34 13.63
C PHE A 122 -10.67 -0.35 13.70
N GLY A 123 -10.03 -0.09 12.56
CA GLY A 123 -8.83 0.72 12.42
C GLY A 123 -7.73 -0.01 11.65
N TYR A 124 -6.65 0.72 11.36
CA TYR A 124 -5.50 0.22 10.62
C TYR A 124 -4.25 0.19 11.51
N VAL A 125 -3.38 -0.77 11.24
CA VAL A 125 -2.02 -0.79 11.81
C VAL A 125 -1.11 -0.08 10.82
N THR A 126 -0.48 1.01 11.24
CA THR A 126 0.53 1.72 10.44
C THR A 126 1.91 1.45 11.02
N MET A 127 2.97 1.78 10.28
CA MET A 127 4.34 1.67 10.81
C MET A 127 4.57 2.53 12.07
N ASN A 128 3.72 3.55 12.29
CA ASN A 128 3.79 4.46 13.43
C ASN A 128 2.84 4.07 14.57
N SER A 129 2.08 2.98 14.45
CA SER A 129 1.15 2.55 15.50
C SER A 129 1.87 2.34 16.83
N SER A 130 1.37 2.99 17.87
CA SER A 130 1.90 2.84 19.22
C SER A 130 1.41 1.54 19.86
N VAL A 131 2.10 1.07 20.91
CA VAL A 131 1.65 -0.10 21.69
C VAL A 131 0.22 0.10 22.19
N LYS A 132 -0.13 1.32 22.62
CA LYS A 132 -1.47 1.65 23.09
C LYS A 132 -2.53 1.51 21.98
N ASP A 133 -2.19 1.93 20.76
CA ASP A 133 -3.11 1.80 19.61
C ASP A 133 -3.36 0.33 19.28
N LEU A 134 -2.30 -0.48 19.30
CA LEU A 134 -2.36 -1.92 19.03
C LEU A 134 -3.17 -2.67 20.11
N GLU A 135 -2.96 -2.35 21.39
CA GLU A 135 -3.75 -2.92 22.49
C GLU A 135 -5.23 -2.51 22.42
N SER A 136 -5.50 -1.26 22.02
CA SER A 136 -6.88 -0.81 21.79
C SER A 136 -7.52 -1.55 20.61
N LEU A 137 -6.80 -1.74 19.51
CA LEU A 137 -7.28 -2.48 18.35
C LEU A 137 -7.52 -3.95 18.67
N LYS A 138 -6.59 -4.59 19.40
CA LYS A 138 -6.75 -5.95 19.93
C LYS A 138 -8.01 -6.08 20.78
N SER A 139 -8.23 -5.15 21.71
CA SER A 139 -9.41 -5.15 22.56
C SER A 139 -10.71 -5.06 21.76
N LYS A 140 -10.76 -4.19 20.74
CA LYS A 140 -11.91 -4.08 19.82
C LYS A 140 -12.19 -5.39 19.09
N TRP A 141 -11.16 -6.07 18.58
CA TRP A 141 -11.32 -7.37 17.93
C TRP A 141 -11.83 -8.44 18.90
N LEU A 142 -11.26 -8.52 20.11
CA LEU A 142 -11.72 -9.48 21.12
C LEU A 142 -13.17 -9.21 21.55
N ASP A 143 -13.55 -7.95 21.71
CA ASP A 143 -14.94 -7.58 22.02
C ASP A 143 -15.90 -8.01 20.90
N TYR A 144 -15.54 -7.76 19.64
CA TYR A 144 -16.32 -8.22 18.48
C TYR A 144 -16.45 -9.75 18.44
N LEU A 145 -15.35 -10.49 18.65
CA LEU A 145 -15.34 -11.96 18.65
C LEU A 145 -16.14 -12.57 19.81
N ASN A 146 -16.33 -11.81 20.89
CA ASN A 146 -17.20 -12.13 22.02
C ASN A 146 -18.65 -11.63 21.83
N ASN A 147 -19.04 -11.28 20.60
CA ASN A 147 -20.36 -10.79 20.21
C ASN A 147 -20.77 -9.47 20.88
N LYS A 148 -19.82 -8.64 21.32
CA LYS A 148 -20.12 -7.27 21.75
C LYS A 148 -20.23 -6.37 20.53
N SER A 149 -21.04 -5.31 20.66
CA SER A 149 -21.10 -4.25 19.65
C SER A 149 -19.83 -3.40 19.73
N VAL A 150 -19.18 -3.21 18.59
CA VAL A 150 -17.97 -2.40 18.45
C VAL A 150 -18.18 -1.44 17.28
N GLU A 151 -17.89 -0.17 17.50
CA GLU A 151 -18.00 0.84 16.45
C GLU A 151 -16.92 0.63 15.39
N GLU A 152 -17.35 0.56 14.12
CA GLU A 152 -16.43 0.43 12.99
C GLU A 152 -15.75 1.77 12.67
N PHE A 153 -14.46 1.69 12.34
CA PHE A 153 -13.70 2.81 11.85
C PHE A 153 -14.23 3.23 10.47
N LYS A 154 -14.56 4.51 10.34
CA LYS A 154 -15.00 5.12 9.08
C LYS A 154 -13.81 5.78 8.41
N SER A 155 -13.36 5.20 7.31
CA SER A 155 -12.31 5.81 6.49
C SER A 155 -12.78 7.14 5.91
N PRO A 156 -11.87 8.12 5.72
CA PRO A 156 -12.20 9.37 5.06
C PRO A 156 -12.79 9.12 3.67
N GLU A 157 -13.88 9.83 3.33
CA GLU A 157 -14.48 9.76 2.01
C GLU A 157 -13.94 10.90 1.14
N PHE A 158 -13.32 10.54 0.01
CA PHE A 158 -12.82 11.50 -0.97
C PHE A 158 -13.84 11.71 -2.09
N LYS A 159 -14.92 12.43 -1.77
CA LYS A 159 -16.01 12.71 -2.72
C LYS A 159 -15.46 13.35 -4.01
N ASN A 160 -16.00 12.92 -5.15
CA ASN A 160 -15.59 13.32 -6.50
C ASN A 160 -14.13 13.03 -6.87
N SER A 161 -13.40 12.22 -6.08
CA SER A 161 -12.06 11.79 -6.45
C SER A 161 -12.08 11.01 -7.77
N LYS A 162 -11.10 11.26 -8.64
CA LYS A 162 -10.90 10.44 -9.85
C LYS A 162 -10.47 9.01 -9.50
N ILE A 163 -9.66 8.87 -8.45
CA ILE A 163 -9.13 7.60 -7.94
C ILE A 163 -9.05 7.75 -6.41
N ALA A 164 -9.93 7.08 -5.67
CA ALA A 164 -10.05 7.27 -4.23
C ALA A 164 -8.80 6.77 -3.48
N GLU A 165 -8.19 5.69 -3.97
CA GLU A 165 -7.06 4.99 -3.35
C GLU A 165 -5.78 5.83 -3.27
N ILE A 166 -5.66 6.87 -4.11
CA ILE A 166 -4.52 7.80 -4.11
C ILE A 166 -4.86 9.17 -3.52
N SER A 167 -6.08 9.34 -3.00
CA SER A 167 -6.59 10.66 -2.61
C SER A 167 -6.25 11.05 -1.17
N SER A 168 -5.65 10.16 -0.38
CA SER A 168 -5.22 10.49 0.98
C SER A 168 -3.99 11.41 1.00
N LEU A 169 -3.81 12.20 2.07
CA LEU A 169 -2.60 13.01 2.23
C LEU A 169 -1.34 12.14 2.32
N SER A 170 -1.43 10.93 2.89
CA SER A 170 -0.33 9.96 2.88
C SER A 170 0.05 9.54 1.46
N ALA A 171 -0.93 9.35 0.57
CA ALA A 171 -0.67 9.07 -0.83
C ALA A 171 -0.02 10.26 -1.54
N VAL A 172 -0.51 11.49 -1.32
CA VAL A 172 0.14 12.71 -1.88
C VAL A 172 1.60 12.79 -1.45
N LYS A 173 1.88 12.63 -0.15
CA LYS A 173 3.25 12.61 0.38
C LYS A 173 4.09 11.54 -0.31
N ALA A 174 3.58 10.31 -0.38
CA ALA A 174 4.27 9.18 -0.98
C ALA A 174 4.61 9.43 -2.46
N LEU A 175 3.67 9.98 -3.23
CA LEU A 175 3.88 10.33 -4.63
C LEU A 175 5.01 11.36 -4.77
N ILE A 176 4.98 12.44 -3.99
CA ILE A 176 6.00 13.51 -4.02
C ILE A 176 7.39 12.98 -3.62
N PHE A 177 7.46 12.19 -2.55
CA PHE A 177 8.71 11.58 -2.10
C PHE A 177 9.21 10.52 -3.09
N SER A 178 8.32 9.84 -3.80
CA SER A 178 8.70 8.88 -4.82
C SER A 178 9.37 9.54 -6.03
N LEU A 179 9.06 10.80 -6.35
CA LEU A 179 9.70 11.53 -7.46
C LEU A 179 11.17 11.88 -7.20
N GLN A 180 11.63 11.79 -5.95
CA GLN A 180 12.99 12.18 -5.61
C GLN A 180 14.02 11.18 -6.17
N PRO A 181 15.25 11.62 -6.46
CA PRO A 181 16.29 10.75 -6.99
C PRO A 181 16.47 9.48 -6.15
N ASN A 182 16.49 8.33 -6.83
CA ASN A 182 16.58 7.03 -6.18
C ASN A 182 17.38 6.05 -7.06
N SER A 183 18.47 5.52 -6.52
CA SER A 183 19.40 4.67 -7.27
C SER A 183 18.77 3.36 -7.76
N GLN A 184 17.81 2.80 -7.02
CA GLN A 184 17.11 1.59 -7.43
C GLN A 184 16.18 1.88 -8.62
N LYS A 185 15.47 3.02 -8.62
CA LYS A 185 14.66 3.45 -9.78
C LYS A 185 15.52 3.69 -11.00
N GLU A 186 16.69 4.32 -10.84
CA GLU A 186 17.64 4.52 -11.93
C GLU A 186 18.13 3.18 -12.50
N GLU A 187 18.44 2.21 -11.65
CA GLU A 187 18.87 0.88 -12.08
C GLU A 187 17.75 0.14 -12.83
N ILE A 188 16.52 0.17 -12.33
CA ILE A 188 15.34 -0.40 -13.00
C ILE A 188 15.15 0.24 -14.38
N THR A 189 15.23 1.56 -14.44
CA THR A 189 15.08 2.33 -15.68
C THR A 189 16.15 1.93 -16.70
N LYS A 190 17.43 1.90 -16.28
CA LYS A 190 18.56 1.49 -17.14
C LYS A 190 18.40 0.06 -17.64
N LYS A 191 18.03 -0.89 -16.76
CA LYS A 191 17.79 -2.29 -17.14
C LYS A 191 16.65 -2.40 -18.16
N CYS A 192 15.56 -1.67 -17.95
CA CYS A 192 14.43 -1.64 -18.89
C CYS A 192 14.83 -1.08 -20.25
N LEU A 193 15.52 0.07 -20.27
CA LEU A 193 15.99 0.73 -21.50
C LEU A 193 16.93 -0.17 -22.30
N SER A 194 17.92 -0.77 -21.62
CA SER A 194 18.88 -1.66 -22.27
C SER A 194 18.20 -2.91 -22.82
N LYS A 195 17.31 -3.55 -22.04
CA LYS A 195 16.68 -4.82 -22.42
C LYS A 195 15.60 -4.69 -23.50
N ILE A 196 14.77 -3.65 -23.42
CA ILE A 196 13.59 -3.51 -24.29
C ILE A 196 13.90 -2.64 -25.51
N TYR A 197 14.72 -1.60 -25.34
CA TYR A 197 14.94 -0.57 -26.35
C TYR A 197 16.38 -0.50 -26.86
N ASN A 198 17.30 -1.29 -26.29
CA ASN A 198 18.74 -1.22 -26.58
C ASN A 198 19.33 0.19 -26.39
N LEU A 199 18.87 0.90 -25.36
CA LEU A 199 19.30 2.26 -25.02
C LEU A 199 20.10 2.26 -23.69
N SER A 200 21.15 3.06 -23.61
CA SER A 200 21.95 3.26 -22.38
C SER A 200 21.37 4.35 -21.47
N GLU A 201 20.65 5.31 -22.03
CA GLU A 201 20.05 6.44 -21.34
C GLU A 201 18.66 6.76 -21.87
N MET A 202 17.87 7.49 -21.07
CA MET A 202 16.52 7.91 -21.45
C MET A 202 16.60 9.06 -22.47
N PRO A 203 16.03 8.92 -23.68
CA PRO A 203 15.90 10.02 -24.63
C PRO A 203 15.12 11.21 -24.05
N LYS A 204 15.43 12.42 -24.55
CA LYS A 204 14.73 13.66 -24.17
C LYS A 204 13.33 13.76 -24.76
N GLU A 205 13.13 13.20 -25.94
CA GLU A 205 11.84 13.21 -26.64
C GLU A 205 10.88 12.22 -26.01
N LYS A 206 9.60 12.57 -25.88
CA LYS A 206 8.61 11.62 -25.36
C LYS A 206 8.37 10.50 -26.36
N GLY A 207 8.43 9.25 -25.89
CA GLY A 207 8.10 8.07 -26.68
C GLY A 207 7.88 6.82 -25.82
N PRO A 208 7.71 5.63 -26.42
CA PRO A 208 7.42 4.39 -25.70
C PRO A 208 8.44 4.05 -24.61
N HIS A 209 9.70 4.43 -24.80
CA HIS A 209 10.78 4.27 -23.83
C HIS A 209 10.51 4.98 -22.48
N SER A 210 9.65 6.01 -22.45
CA SER A 210 9.20 6.65 -21.21
C SER A 210 8.44 5.71 -20.27
N LEU A 211 7.93 4.58 -20.77
CA LEU A 211 7.33 3.53 -19.95
C LEU A 211 8.35 2.81 -19.06
N CYS A 212 9.66 2.95 -19.34
CA CYS A 212 10.72 2.48 -18.45
C CYS A 212 10.91 3.37 -17.23
N ASN A 213 10.40 4.61 -17.24
CA ASN A 213 10.47 5.49 -16.08
C ASN A 213 9.30 5.19 -15.13
N PRO A 214 9.54 4.72 -13.89
CA PRO A 214 8.48 4.48 -12.91
C PRO A 214 7.68 5.74 -12.54
N ASP A 215 8.25 6.93 -12.72
CA ASP A 215 7.63 8.21 -12.33
C ASP A 215 6.63 8.76 -13.35
N THR A 216 6.55 8.15 -14.54
CA THR A 216 5.60 8.57 -15.58
C THR A 216 4.17 8.64 -15.06
N TYR A 217 3.79 7.74 -14.15
CA TYR A 217 2.46 7.73 -13.53
C TYR A 217 2.33 8.74 -12.38
N THR A 218 3.40 8.91 -11.59
CA THR A 218 3.41 9.77 -10.40
C THR A 218 3.05 11.21 -10.72
N PHE A 219 3.63 11.79 -11.77
CA PHE A 219 3.27 13.13 -12.23
C PHE A 219 1.80 13.23 -12.65
N GLY A 220 1.28 12.19 -13.32
CA GLY A 220 -0.13 12.13 -13.70
C GLY A 220 -1.07 12.11 -12.49
N TYR A 221 -0.74 11.33 -11.46
CA TYR A 221 -1.52 11.27 -10.22
C TYR A 221 -1.48 12.59 -9.46
N LEU A 222 -0.31 13.23 -9.33
CA LEU A 222 -0.22 14.55 -8.71
C LEU A 222 -1.01 15.60 -9.49
N ALA A 223 -0.92 15.61 -10.82
CA ALA A 223 -1.72 16.50 -11.66
C ALA A 223 -3.23 16.31 -11.41
N MET A 224 -3.70 15.06 -11.30
CA MET A 224 -5.10 14.77 -10.97
C MET A 224 -5.51 15.31 -9.60
N LEU A 225 -4.66 15.13 -8.59
CA LEU A 225 -4.93 15.53 -7.20
C LEU A 225 -4.89 17.05 -6.99
N PHE A 226 -4.29 17.81 -7.90
CA PHE A 226 -4.17 19.28 -7.82
C PHE A 226 -4.84 20.02 -8.98
N GLY A 227 -5.65 19.33 -9.79
CA GLY A 227 -6.46 19.93 -10.85
C GLY A 227 -5.67 20.44 -12.06
N ASP A 228 -4.44 19.96 -12.27
CA ASP A 228 -3.66 20.32 -13.46
C ASP A 228 -4.22 19.61 -14.70
N GLU A 229 -4.77 20.37 -15.65
CA GLU A 229 -5.33 19.82 -16.89
C GLU A 229 -4.27 19.36 -17.89
N LYS A 230 -3.05 19.90 -17.80
CA LYS A 230 -1.92 19.59 -18.68
C LYS A 230 -0.66 19.37 -17.85
N ALA A 231 0.22 18.51 -18.36
CA ALA A 231 1.54 18.30 -17.77
C ALA A 231 2.29 19.64 -17.73
N ASN A 232 2.59 20.12 -16.53
CA ASN A 232 3.39 21.31 -16.33
C ASN A 232 4.85 20.90 -16.11
N ASN A 233 5.68 21.09 -17.13
CA ASN A 233 7.11 20.75 -17.08
C ASN A 233 7.89 21.62 -16.07
N SER A 234 7.30 22.70 -15.53
CA SER A 234 7.92 23.49 -14.46
C SER A 234 7.73 22.87 -13.06
N LYS A 235 6.87 21.86 -12.91
CA LYS A 235 6.62 21.15 -11.65
C LYS A 235 7.44 19.85 -11.60
N ASP A 236 8.76 20.00 -11.51
CA ASP A 236 9.67 18.87 -11.36
C ASP A 236 9.67 18.30 -9.93
N ALA A 237 10.52 17.29 -9.69
CA ALA A 237 10.62 16.63 -8.37
C ALA A 237 10.96 17.62 -7.23
N MET A 238 11.84 18.59 -7.49
CA MET A 238 12.25 19.59 -6.50
C MET A 238 11.10 20.55 -6.21
N TRP A 239 10.40 21.02 -7.24
CA TRP A 239 9.23 21.88 -7.08
C TRP A 239 8.15 21.22 -6.21
N TRP A 240 7.84 19.94 -6.46
CA TRP A 240 6.84 19.21 -5.67
C TRP A 240 7.25 19.05 -4.21
N LEU A 241 8.54 18.82 -3.94
CA LEU A 241 9.06 18.72 -2.58
C LEU A 241 8.97 20.06 -1.84
N GLU A 242 9.36 21.16 -2.49
CA GLU A 242 9.23 22.51 -1.94
C GLU A 242 7.76 22.89 -1.69
N PHE A 243 6.88 22.57 -2.63
CA PHE A 243 5.44 22.75 -2.49
C PHE A 243 4.90 21.99 -1.27
N TRP A 244 5.27 20.71 -1.10
CA TRP A 244 4.85 19.90 0.04
C TRP A 244 5.31 20.52 1.36
N ASN A 245 6.61 20.80 1.50
CA ASN A 245 7.18 21.35 2.73
C ASN A 245 6.55 22.68 3.15
N LYS A 246 6.13 23.50 2.17
CA LYS A 246 5.47 24.78 2.42
C LYS A 246 3.99 24.63 2.80
N ASN A 247 3.29 23.64 2.23
CA ASN A 247 1.83 23.62 2.23
C ASN A 247 1.19 22.40 2.93
N GLU A 248 1.93 21.35 3.31
CA GLU A 248 1.35 20.07 3.79
C GLU A 248 0.27 20.25 4.88
N LYS A 249 0.47 21.19 5.80
CA LYS A 249 -0.45 21.47 6.94
C LYS A 249 -1.67 22.29 6.55
N LYS A 250 -1.68 22.84 5.33
CA LYS A 250 -2.71 23.74 4.79
C LYS A 250 -3.52 23.07 3.67
N LEU A 251 -3.16 21.85 3.27
CA LEU A 251 -3.84 21.13 2.21
C LEU A 251 -5.19 20.62 2.69
N ILE A 252 -6.25 20.96 1.96
CA ILE A 252 -7.62 20.53 2.24
C ILE A 252 -8.24 19.94 0.99
N TRP A 253 -8.98 18.85 1.17
CA TRP A 253 -9.76 18.22 0.10
C TRP A 253 -10.97 19.08 -0.26
N ASN A 254 -11.03 19.53 -1.52
CA ASN A 254 -12.21 20.17 -2.08
C ASN A 254 -13.13 19.09 -2.67
N SER A 255 -14.16 18.72 -1.92
CA SER A 255 -15.13 17.67 -2.29
C SER A 255 -15.95 17.96 -3.54
N ASP A 256 -16.12 19.22 -3.92
CA ASP A 256 -16.87 19.58 -5.14
C ASP A 256 -16.00 19.34 -6.38
N LYS A 257 -14.72 19.69 -6.31
CA LYS A 257 -13.76 19.55 -7.40
C LYS A 257 -13.04 18.21 -7.44
N GLY A 258 -13.00 17.48 -6.32
CA GLY A 258 -12.26 16.23 -6.19
C GLY A 258 -10.73 16.41 -6.24
N ILE A 259 -10.22 17.52 -5.68
CA ILE A 259 -8.80 17.89 -5.68
C ILE A 259 -8.39 18.52 -4.34
N TYR A 260 -7.09 18.64 -4.08
CA TYR A 260 -6.54 19.41 -2.97
C TYR A 260 -6.34 20.89 -3.33
N GLU A 261 -6.63 21.75 -2.35
CA GLU A 261 -6.33 23.18 -2.38
C GLU A 261 -5.53 23.56 -1.14
N ALA A 262 -4.55 24.46 -1.29
CA ALA A 262 -3.84 25.03 -0.16
C ALA A 262 -4.64 26.21 0.39
N GLN A 263 -4.98 26.18 1.68
CA GLN A 263 -5.53 27.36 2.35
C GLN A 263 -4.54 28.52 2.31
N GLN A 264 -5.04 29.71 2.00
CA GLN A 264 -4.27 30.96 2.03
C GLN A 264 -3.87 31.32 3.46
#